data_AF-A0A7X1TKY9-F1
#
_entry.id   AF-A0A7X1TKY9-F1
#
_cell.length_a   1.000
_cell.length_b   1.000
_cell.length_c   1.000
_cell.angle_alpha   90.00
_cell.angle_beta   90.00
_cell.angle_gamma   90.00
#
_symmetry.space_group_name_H-M   'P 1'
#
loop_
_entity.id
_entity.type
_entity.pdbx_description
1 polymer ?
#
loop_
_entity_poly.entity_id
_entity_poly.type
_entity_poly.pdbx_seq_one_letter_code
_entity_poly.pdbx_strand_id
1 'polypeptide(L)' 'GSVDAWFRSSFVLVRRASGWRIVHEHHSFPMKMDGSNLVASDLNP' A
#
# COMPACT_ATOMS: atom_id res chain seq x y z
N GLY A 1 6.38 15.71 -10.65
CA GLY A 1 5.96 16.15 -9.31
C GLY A 1 6.73 15.36 -8.29
N SER A 2 6.95 15.92 -7.09
CA SER A 2 7.50 15.15 -5.96
C SER A 2 6.56 13.99 -5.63
N VAL A 3 7.11 12.82 -5.31
CA VAL A 3 6.34 11.71 -4.75
C VAL A 3 6.16 12.00 -3.27
N ASP A 4 4.92 12.16 -2.84
CA ASP A 4 4.63 12.50 -1.43
C ASP A 4 4.76 11.28 -0.50
N ALA A 5 4.56 10.05 -1.03
CA ALA A 5 4.79 8.81 -0.30
C ALA A 5 4.94 7.61 -1.24
N TRP A 6 5.87 6.69 -0.92
CA TRP A 6 5.99 5.38 -1.56
C TRP A 6 5.61 4.26 -0.59
N PHE A 7 4.66 3.41 -0.99
CA PHE A 7 4.13 2.32 -0.18
C PHE A 7 3.56 1.20 -1.05
N ARG A 8 3.22 0.06 -0.43
CA ARG A 8 2.61 -1.08 -1.11
C ARG A 8 1.09 -1.01 -1.00
N SER A 9 0.41 -1.19 -2.13
CA SER A 9 -1.05 -1.26 -2.19
C SER A 9 -1.49 -2.57 -2.83
N SER A 10 -2.41 -3.29 -2.18
CA SER A 10 -3.03 -4.52 -2.70
C SER A 10 -4.54 -4.35 -2.75
N PHE A 11 -5.14 -4.71 -3.88
CA PHE A 11 -6.58 -4.64 -4.11
C PHE A 11 -7.12 -6.03 -4.46
N VAL A 12 -8.20 -6.43 -3.81
CA VAL A 12 -8.97 -7.62 -4.19
C VAL A 12 -10.24 -7.16 -4.89
N LEU A 13 -10.48 -7.69 -6.09
CA LEU A 13 -11.63 -7.34 -6.90
C LEU A 13 -12.58 -8.54 -7.03
N VAL A 14 -13.88 -8.25 -7.04
CA VAL A 14 -14.92 -9.21 -7.40
C VAL A 14 -15.64 -8.74 -8.66
N ARG A 15 -15.96 -9.66 -9.58
CA ARG A 15 -16.76 -9.36 -10.77
C ARG A 15 -18.24 -9.40 -10.43
N ARG A 16 -18.99 -8.35 -10.78
CA ARG A 16 -20.45 -8.25 -10.69
C ARG A 16 -21.04 -7.91 -12.07
N ALA A 17 -22.36 -7.95 -12.19
CA ALA A 17 -23.06 -7.54 -13.42
C ALA A 17 -22.69 -6.10 -13.86
N SER A 18 -22.50 -5.21 -12.88
CA SER A 18 -22.08 -3.82 -13.10
C SER A 18 -20.55 -3.64 -13.25
N GLY A 19 -19.79 -4.72 -13.47
CA GLY A 19 -18.33 -4.69 -13.61
C GLY A 19 -17.56 -5.13 -12.35
N TRP A 20 -16.25 -4.89 -12.36
CA TRP A 20 -15.37 -5.19 -11.23
C TRP A 20 -15.58 -4.21 -10.08
N ARG A 21 -15.58 -4.71 -8.86
CA ARG A 21 -15.68 -3.91 -7.64
C ARG A 21 -14.56 -4.31 -6.69
N ILE A 22 -13.95 -3.32 -6.05
CA ILE A 22 -13.02 -3.55 -4.96
C ILE A 22 -13.82 -4.06 -3.76
N VAL A 23 -13.36 -5.16 -3.17
CA VAL A 23 -13.98 -5.78 -1.98
C VAL A 23 -13.02 -5.84 -0.81
N HIS A 24 -11.73 -5.66 -1.05
CA HIS A 24 -10.72 -5.53 -0.01
C HIS A 24 -9.56 -4.68 -0.49
N GLU A 25 -9.05 -3.85 0.41
CA GLU A 25 -7.89 -3.00 0.21
C GLU A 25 -6.92 -3.24 1.37
N HIS A 26 -5.63 -3.33 1.05
CA HIS A 26 -4.58 -3.40 2.05
C HIS A 26 -3.43 -2.48 1.64
N HIS A 27 -3.10 -1.56 2.53
CA HIS A 27 -1.99 -0.62 2.37
C HIS A 27 -0.99 -0.84 3.51
N SER A 28 0.29 -0.86 3.17
CA SER A 28 1.35 -1.08 4.15
C SER A 28 2.61 -0.32 3.77
N PHE A 29 3.27 0.22 4.78
CA PHE A 29 4.66 0.63 4.67
C PHE A 29 5.58 -0.45 5.26
N PRO A 30 6.82 -0.57 4.76
CA PRO A 30 7.85 -1.30 5.47
C PRO A 30 8.20 -0.60 6.80
N MET A 31 8.63 -1.39 7.78
CA MET A 31 9.14 -0.91 9.06
C MET A 31 10.67 -0.95 9.09
N LYS A 32 11.27 -0.03 9.85
CA LYS A 32 12.69 -0.07 10.18
C LYS A 32 12.97 -1.24 11.13
N MET A 33 14.06 -1.96 10.88
CA MET A 33 14.50 -3.10 11.71
C MET A 33 15.57 -2.69 12.74
N ASP A 34 15.65 -1.41 13.07
CA ASP A 34 16.58 -0.85 14.07
C ASP A 34 15.99 -0.84 15.50
N GLY A 35 14.84 -1.49 15.71
CA GLY A 35 14.13 -1.52 16.99
C GLY A 35 13.35 -0.24 17.31
N SER A 36 13.37 0.78 16.44
CA SER A 36 12.68 2.06 16.66
C SER A 36 11.15 1.98 16.53
N ASN A 37 10.63 0.89 15.97
CA ASN A 37 9.23 0.75 15.54
C ASN A 37 8.76 1.84 14.57
N LEU A 38 9.68 2.50 13.86
CA LEU A 38 9.35 3.53 12.89
C LEU A 38 9.10 2.95 11.49
N VAL A 39 8.39 3.74 10.70
CA VAL A 39 8.17 3.49 9.27
C VAL A 39 9.45 3.75 8.46
N ALA A 40 9.71 2.93 7.44
CA ALA A 40 10.75 3.17 6.44
C ALA A 40 10.15 3.90 5.21
N SER A 41 9.86 5.19 5.37
CA SER A 41 9.16 6.03 4.38
C SER A 41 10.07 6.69 3.34
N ASP A 42 11.38 6.54 3.47
CA ASP A 42 12.43 7.16 2.65
C ASP A 42 12.89 6.28 1.47
N LEU A 43 12.26 5.11 1.32
CA LEU A 43 12.57 4.16 0.27
C LEU A 43 11.96 4.59 -1.07
N ASN A 44 12.59 4.15 -2.16
CA ASN A 44 12.15 4.39 -3.53
C ASN A 44 11.90 3.03 -4.22
N PRO A 45 11.03 2.98 -5.26
CA PRO A 45 10.74 1.77 -6.02
C PRO A 45 11.96 1.02 -6.56
#